data_AF-A0A2R6M7W5-F1
#
_entry.id   AF-A0A2R6M7W5-F1
#
_cell.length_a   1.000
_cell.length_b   1.000
_cell.length_c   1.000
_cell.angle_alpha   90.00
_cell.angle_beta   90.00
_cell.angle_gamma   90.00
#
_symmetry.space_group_name_H-M   'P 1'
#
loop_
_entity.id
_entity.type
_entity.pdbx_description
1 polymer ?
#
loop_
_entity_poly.entity_id
_entity_poly.type
_entity_poly.pdbx_seq_one_letter_code
_entity_poly.pdbx_strand_id
1 'polypeptide(L)'
;MTTTDSHPSGIGIDDLVAAIPDDADASEAAAIAAALGAHLRDEAAAAAETAADEESSWDGDRWRFAGRVSQLQHRDVRVPLGAPTDPWVAAGRTDRL
;
A
#
# COMPACT_ATOMS: atom_id res chain seq x y z
N MET A 1 -27.44 -0.44 18.45
CA MET A 1 -27.79 -0.22 17.03
C MET A 1 -26.46 -0.23 16.29
N THR A 2 -26.16 -1.38 15.69
CA THR A 2 -24.94 -1.73 14.95
C THR A 2 -24.74 -0.81 13.75
N THR A 3 -23.48 -0.40 13.50
CA THR A 3 -22.84 -0.60 12.18
C THR A 3 -21.34 -0.69 12.39
N THR A 4 -20.80 -1.84 12.00
CA THR A 4 -19.40 -2.20 11.85
C THR A 4 -18.71 -1.23 10.89
N ASP A 5 -17.79 -0.42 11.38
CA ASP A 5 -16.78 0.22 10.53
C ASP A 5 -15.66 -0.80 10.30
N SER A 6 -15.85 -1.65 9.29
CA SER A 6 -14.78 -2.47 8.74
C SER A 6 -14.20 -1.65 7.60
N HIS A 7 -13.05 -1.02 7.80
CA HIS A 7 -12.23 -0.52 6.70
C HIS A 7 -11.62 -1.73 5.97
N PRO A 8 -12.08 -2.14 4.77
CA PRO A 8 -11.35 -3.15 4.02
C PRO A 8 -10.09 -2.46 3.47
N SER A 9 -8.92 -2.79 4.02
CA SER A 9 -7.63 -2.33 3.48
C SER A 9 -7.24 -3.04 2.17
N GLY A 10 -8.22 -3.48 1.39
CA GLY A 10 -8.04 -4.17 0.13
C GLY A 10 -9.18 -3.83 -0.82
N ILE A 11 -8.86 -3.73 -2.11
CA ILE A 11 -9.83 -3.51 -3.19
C ILE A 11 -10.94 -4.55 -3.06
N GLY A 12 -12.18 -4.09 -2.86
CA GLY A 12 -13.34 -4.97 -2.75
C GLY A 12 -13.72 -5.56 -4.10
N ILE A 13 -14.50 -6.65 -4.09
CA ILE A 13 -15.12 -7.18 -5.32
C ILE A 13 -15.96 -6.07 -6.01
N ASP A 14 -16.61 -5.22 -5.23
CA ASP A 14 -17.42 -4.11 -5.74
C ASP A 14 -16.57 -3.05 -6.47
N ASP A 15 -15.35 -2.77 -5.98
CA ASP A 15 -14.42 -1.85 -6.64
C ASP A 15 -13.89 -2.43 -7.95
N LEU A 16 -13.67 -3.75 -8.00
CA LEU A 16 -13.28 -4.46 -9.22
C LEU A 16 -14.40 -4.45 -10.26
N VAL A 17 -15.66 -4.59 -9.84
CA VAL A 17 -16.83 -4.49 -10.71
C VAL A 17 -16.98 -3.06 -11.23
N ALA A 18 -16.75 -2.04 -10.39
CA ALA A 18 -16.80 -0.63 -10.79
C ALA A 18 -15.70 -0.22 -11.79
N ALA A 19 -14.61 -0.99 -11.87
CA ALA A 19 -13.54 -0.77 -12.85
C ALA A 19 -13.87 -1.32 -14.24
N ILE A 20 -14.91 -2.14 -14.39
CA ILE A 20 -15.36 -2.65 -15.69
C ILE A 20 -16.31 -1.62 -16.32
N PRO A 21 -16.02 -1.11 -17.53
CA PRO A 21 -16.94 -0.23 -18.25
C PRO A 21 -18.30 -0.88 -18.50
N ASP A 22 -19.38 -0.10 -18.40
CA ASP A 22 -20.75 -0.60 -18.60
C ASP A 22 -21.00 -1.15 -20.01
N ASP A 23 -20.20 -0.73 -21.00
CA ASP A 23 -20.26 -1.15 -22.40
C ASP A 23 -19.25 -2.25 -22.77
N ALA A 24 -18.44 -2.71 -21.81
CA ALA A 24 -17.45 -3.74 -22.05
C ALA A 24 -18.10 -5.07 -22.42
N ASP A 25 -17.67 -5.65 -23.53
CA ASP A 25 -18.07 -7.00 -23.88
C ASP A 25 -17.38 -8.06 -23.00
N ALA A 26 -17.81 -9.32 -23.10
CA ALA A 26 -17.26 -10.40 -22.30
C ALA A 26 -15.76 -10.63 -22.52
N SER A 27 -15.24 -10.35 -23.72
CA SER A 27 -13.82 -10.48 -24.04
C SER A 27 -13.02 -9.35 -23.39
N GLU A 28 -13.52 -8.12 -23.46
CA GLU A 28 -12.92 -6.94 -22.85
C GLU A 28 -12.91 -7.07 -21.31
N ALA A 29 -14.04 -7.46 -20.71
CA ALA A 29 -14.14 -7.72 -19.27
C ALA A 29 -13.14 -8.81 -18.82
N ALA A 30 -12.98 -9.88 -19.60
CA ALA A 30 -12.01 -10.93 -19.32
C ALA A 30 -10.56 -10.43 -19.42
N ALA A 31 -10.25 -9.57 -20.39
CA ALA A 31 -8.92 -8.97 -20.54
C ALA A 31 -8.56 -8.06 -19.35
N ILE A 32 -9.51 -7.24 -18.90
CA ILE A 32 -9.35 -6.38 -17.73
C ILE A 32 -9.11 -7.23 -16.47
N ALA A 33 -9.95 -8.24 -16.23
CA ALA A 33 -9.81 -9.14 -15.09
C ALA A 33 -8.45 -9.88 -15.10
N ALA A 34 -7.98 -10.31 -16.27
CA ALA A 34 -6.68 -10.95 -16.43
C ALA A 34 -5.51 -10.00 -16.12
N ALA A 35 -5.59 -8.75 -16.57
CA ALA A 35 -4.57 -7.74 -16.30
C ALA A 35 -4.47 -7.42 -14.80
N LEU A 36 -5.61 -7.21 -14.14
CA LEU A 36 -5.65 -6.96 -12.69
C LEU A 36 -5.14 -8.18 -11.90
N GLY A 37 -5.56 -9.39 -12.28
CA GLY A 37 -5.09 -10.62 -11.64
C GLY A 37 -3.61 -10.93 -11.88
N ALA A 38 -3.02 -10.46 -12.98
CA ALA A 38 -1.57 -10.51 -13.19
C ALA A 38 -0.86 -9.52 -12.26
N HIS A 39 -1.32 -8.27 -12.22
CA HIS A 39 -0.72 -7.23 -11.38
C HIS A 39 -0.72 -7.61 -9.89
N LEU A 40 -1.83 -8.13 -9.35
CA LEU A 40 -1.91 -8.57 -7.95
C LEU A 40 -0.96 -9.73 -7.63
N ARG A 41 -0.75 -10.65 -8.59
CA ARG A 41 0.23 -11.74 -8.43
C ARG A 41 1.65 -11.22 -8.44
N ASP A 42 1.95 -10.24 -9.29
CA ASP A 42 3.27 -9.60 -9.35
C ASP A 42 3.56 -8.83 -8.06
N GLU A 43 2.58 -8.10 -7.50
CA GLU A 43 2.72 -7.45 -6.20
C GLU A 43 2.95 -8.47 -5.07
N ALA A 44 2.21 -9.58 -5.07
CA ALA A 44 2.39 -10.64 -4.08
C ALA A 44 3.78 -11.30 -4.18
N ALA A 45 4.29 -11.51 -5.40
CA ALA A 45 5.63 -12.02 -5.63
C ALA A 45 6.72 -11.03 -5.17
N ALA A 46 6.56 -9.74 -5.46
CA ALA A 46 7.47 -8.70 -5.01
C ALA A 46 7.50 -8.58 -3.48
N ALA A 47 6.34 -8.64 -2.82
CA ALA A 47 6.26 -8.64 -1.37
C ALA A 47 6.94 -9.86 -0.73
N ALA A 48 6.83 -11.04 -1.36
CA ALA A 48 7.50 -12.25 -0.89
C ALA A 48 9.03 -12.17 -1.00
N GLU A 49 9.54 -11.51 -2.06
CA GLU A 49 10.98 -11.27 -2.22
C GLU A 49 11.51 -10.29 -1.15
N THR A 50 10.79 -9.18 -0.89
CA THR A 50 11.19 -8.22 0.17
C THR A 50 11.23 -8.86 1.56
N ALA A 51 10.27 -9.74 1.88
CA ALA A 51 10.26 -10.44 3.17
C ALA A 51 11.48 -11.37 3.37
N ALA A 52 12.15 -11.80 2.30
CA ALA A 52 13.36 -12.61 2.37
C ALA A 52 14.63 -11.77 2.65
N ASP A 53 14.58 -10.45 2.45
CA ASP A 53 15.73 -9.52 2.49
C ASP A 53 15.67 -8.59 3.72
N GLU A 54 14.94 -8.96 4.77
CA GLU A 54 14.74 -8.17 5.99
C GLU A 54 15.98 -8.16 6.91
N GLU A 55 17.08 -7.55 6.46
CA GLU A 55 17.94 -6.79 7.38
C GLU A 55 17.25 -5.46 7.67
N SER A 56 17.02 -5.15 8.95
CA SER A 56 16.25 -3.99 9.40
C SER A 56 16.88 -2.66 8.94
N SER A 57 16.58 -2.26 7.70
CA SER A 57 17.02 -1.03 7.08
C SER A 57 15.81 -0.30 6.51
N TRP A 58 15.88 1.02 6.42
CA TRP A 58 14.80 1.80 5.84
C TRP A 58 14.71 1.67 4.31
N ASP A 59 15.62 0.95 3.64
CA ASP A 59 15.57 0.83 2.18
C ASP A 59 14.27 0.14 1.72
N GLY A 60 13.65 0.70 0.68
CA GLY A 60 12.31 0.31 0.25
C GLY A 60 11.17 1.01 1.01
N ASP A 61 11.23 1.08 2.36
CA ASP A 61 10.09 1.54 3.18
C ASP A 61 10.03 3.05 3.48
N ARG A 62 11.12 3.80 3.21
CA ARG A 62 11.18 5.26 3.46
C ARG A 62 10.01 6.02 2.89
N TRP A 63 9.64 5.73 1.65
CA TRP A 63 8.58 6.43 0.93
C TRP A 63 7.20 6.12 1.49
N ARG A 64 6.97 4.86 1.89
CA ARG A 64 5.72 4.40 2.50
C ARG A 64 5.50 5.06 3.86
N PHE A 65 6.54 5.14 4.68
CA PHE A 65 6.47 5.82 5.97
C PHE A 65 6.28 7.34 5.81
N ALA A 66 7.08 7.99 4.96
CA ALA A 66 6.95 9.43 4.69
C ALA A 66 5.55 9.79 4.18
N GLY A 67 4.97 8.98 3.28
CA GLY A 67 3.59 9.16 2.82
C GLY A 67 2.56 9.02 3.95
N ARG A 68 2.74 8.05 4.86
CA ARG A 68 1.85 7.87 6.01
C ARG A 68 1.92 9.05 6.99
N VAL A 69 3.11 9.61 7.23
CA VAL A 69 3.28 10.82 8.04
C VAL A 69 2.62 12.02 7.38
N SER A 70 2.79 12.20 6.07
CA SER A 70 2.14 13.28 5.31
C SER A 70 0.62 13.22 5.40
N GLN A 71 0.02 12.03 5.30
CA GLN A 71 -1.43 11.86 5.41
C GLN A 71 -1.97 12.05 6.83
N LEU A 72 -1.30 11.51 7.84
CA LEU A 72 -1.80 11.53 9.23
C LEU A 72 -1.48 12.83 9.96
N GLN A 73 -0.36 13.47 9.63
CA GLN A 73 0.14 14.65 10.33
C GLN A 73 0.12 15.90 9.44
N HIS A 74 -0.34 15.79 8.20
CA HIS A 74 -0.34 16.88 7.20
C HIS A 74 1.03 17.55 7.05
N ARG A 75 2.10 16.75 7.16
CA ARG A 75 3.49 17.22 7.14
C ARG A 75 4.39 16.27 6.36
N ASP A 76 5.16 16.83 5.44
CA ASP A 76 6.17 16.09 4.71
C ASP A 76 7.46 15.99 5.52
N VAL A 77 7.95 14.76 5.73
CA VAL A 77 9.20 14.49 6.45
C VAL A 77 10.09 13.56 5.64
N ARG A 78 11.40 13.85 5.64
CA ARG A 78 12.42 13.02 4.98
C ARG A 78 13.08 12.12 6.01
N VAL A 79 12.98 10.79 5.85
CA VAL A 79 13.56 9.81 6.79
C VAL A 79 15.05 9.58 6.46
N PRO A 80 15.99 9.90 7.38
CA PRO A 80 17.40 9.58 7.19
C PRO A 80 17.67 8.07 7.19
N LEU A 81 18.69 7.62 6.45
CA LEU A 81 19.12 6.22 6.40
C LEU A 81 19.46 5.63 7.79
N GLY A 82 19.96 6.45 8.71
CA GLY A 82 20.29 6.04 10.09
C GLY A 82 19.15 6.23 11.10
N ALA A 83 17.92 6.50 10.65
CA ALA A 83 16.78 6.58 11.57
C ALA A 83 16.49 5.18 12.15
N PRO A 84 15.99 5.09 13.40
CA PRO A 84 15.50 3.83 13.94
C PRO A 84 14.44 3.24 13.01
N THR A 85 14.52 1.96 12.66
CA THR A 85 13.58 1.28 11.76
C THR A 85 12.26 0.92 12.41
N ASP A 86 12.19 1.01 13.75
CA ASP A 86 10.92 0.94 14.47
C ASP A 86 10.02 2.17 14.13
N PRO A 87 8.82 1.96 13.57
CA PRO A 87 7.97 3.05 13.11
C PRO A 87 7.48 3.98 14.22
N TRP A 88 7.29 3.48 15.44
CA TRP A 88 6.83 4.27 16.59
C TRP A 88 7.93 5.18 17.12
N VAL A 89 9.14 4.65 17.24
CA VAL A 89 10.33 5.42 17.62
C VAL A 89 10.66 6.48 16.56
N ALA A 90 10.52 6.14 15.27
CA ALA A 90 10.74 7.08 14.18
C ALA A 90 9.71 8.22 14.18
N ALA A 91 8.42 7.91 14.37
CA ALA A 91 7.35 8.90 14.47
C ALA A 91 7.52 9.84 15.68
N GLY A 92 8.06 9.35 16.81
CA GLY A 92 8.39 10.20 17.95
C GLY A 92 9.56 11.18 17.68
N ARG A 93 10.33 10.98 16.60
CA ARG A 93 11.49 11.82 16.25
C ARG A 93 11.25 12.72 15.04
N THR A 94 10.17 12.53 14.28
CA THR A 94 9.85 13.40 13.14
C THR A 94 9.73 14.87 13.55
N ASP A 95 9.33 15.20 14.78
CA ASP A 95 9.32 16.58 15.30
C ASP A 95 10.70 17.26 15.37
N ARG A 96 11.80 16.49 15.27
CA ARG A 96 13.18 17.00 15.32
C ARG A 96 13.91 16.93 13.97
N LEU A 97 13.25 16.41 12.94
CA LEU A 97 13.71 16.40 11.55
C LEU A 97 13.16 17.63 10.81
#